data_AF-A0A401RH90-F1
#
_entry.id   AF-A0A401RH90-F1
#
_cell.length_a   1.000
_cell.length_b   1.000
_cell.length_c   1.000
_cell.angle_alpha   90.00
_cell.angle_beta   90.00
_cell.angle_gamma   90.00
#
_symmetry.space_group_name_H-M   'P 1'
#
loop_
_entity.id
_entity.type
_entity.pdbx_description
1 polymer ?
#
loop_
_entity_poly.entity_id
_entity_poly.type
_entity_poly.pdbx_seq_one_letter_code
_entity_poly.pdbx_strand_id
1 'polypeptide(L)' 'DSDFQKKIDYEIRMRDGTCKLLAACTQREQALEAAKSLMICNTRIMAYMSELQRMKEAQVRQRRVRR' A
#
# COMPACT_ATOMS: atom_id res chain seq x y z
N ASP A 1 6.94 0.54 -13.19
CA ASP A 1 5.47 0.64 -13.03
C ASP A 1 4.80 -0.65 -12.57
N SER A 2 4.95 -1.78 -13.28
CA SER A 2 4.26 -3.04 -12.93
C SER A 2 4.57 -3.59 -11.54
N ASP A 3 5.81 -3.42 -11.06
CA ASP A 3 6.22 -4.02 -9.79
C ASP A 3 5.68 -3.26 -8.58
N PHE A 4 5.60 -1.93 -8.66
CA PHE A 4 4.94 -1.13 -7.63
C PHE A 4 3.44 -1.38 -7.61
N GLN A 5 2.79 -1.54 -8.77
CA GLN A 5 1.37 -1.88 -8.81
C GLN A 5 1.11 -3.23 -8.13
N LYS A 6 1.90 -4.28 -8.44
CA LYS A 6 1.79 -5.58 -7.76
C LYS A 6 1.97 -5.48 -6.24
N LYS A 7 2.91 -4.65 -5.77
CA LYS A 7 3.12 -4.41 -4.34
C LYS A 7 1.94 -3.67 -3.69
N ILE A 8 1.36 -2.68 -4.36
CA ILE A 8 0.15 -1.98 -3.90
C ILE A 8 -1.02 -2.97 -3.80
N ASP A 9 -1.27 -3.76 -4.84
CA ASP A 9 -2.36 -4.73 -4.86
C ASP A 9 -2.20 -5.81 -3.77
N TYR A 10 -0.95 -6.21 -3.50
CA TYR A 10 -0.64 -7.09 -2.38
C TYR A 10 -0.99 -6.45 -1.03
N GLU A 11 -0.52 -5.23 -0.77
CA GLU A 11 -0.79 -4.55 0.50
C GLU A 11 -2.27 -4.22 0.69
N ILE A 12 -3.03 -3.94 -0.39
CA ILE A 12 -4.49 -3.78 -0.33
C ILE A 12 -5.15 -5.10 0.11
N ARG A 13 -4.77 -6.24 -0.46
CA ARG A 13 -5.30 -7.54 -0.03
C ARG A 13 -4.95 -7.87 1.42
N MET A 14 -3.73 -7.55 1.85
CA MET A 14 -3.31 -7.72 3.25
C MET A 14 -4.14 -6.83 4.19
N ARG A 15 -4.39 -5.58 3.79
CA ARG A 15 -5.24 -4.65 4.52
C ARG A 15 -6.66 -5.19 4.69
N ASP A 16 -7.27 -5.66 3.60
CA ASP A 16 -8.63 -6.19 3.62
C ASP A 16 -8.75 -7.44 4.49
N GLY A 17 -7.75 -8.34 4.44
CA GLY A 17 -7.66 -9.49 5.35
C GLY A 17 -7.51 -9.07 6.81
N THR A 18 -6.68 -8.07 7.08
CA THR A 18 -6.47 -7.51 8.43
C THR A 18 -7.74 -6.86 8.98
N CYS A 19 -8.51 -6.16 8.16
CA CYS A 19 -9.80 -5.59 8.57
C CYS A 19 -10.80 -6.69 8.98
N LYS A 20 -10.86 -7.80 8.25
CA LYS A 20 -11.69 -8.96 8.60
C LYS A 20 -11.22 -9.60 9.91
N LEU A 21 -9.91 -9.76 10.09
CA LEU A 21 -9.32 -10.29 11.33
C LEU A 21 -9.63 -9.37 12.52
N LEU A 22 -9.48 -8.05 12.35
CA LEU A 22 -9.78 -7.06 13.38
C LEU A 22 -11.24 -7.14 13.83
N ALA A 23 -12.17 -7.28 12.88
CA ALA A 23 -13.60 -7.45 13.18
C ALA A 23 -13.92 -8.74 13.97
N ALA A 24 -13.06 -9.76 13.83
CA ALA A 24 -13.19 -11.03 14.54
C ALA A 24 -12.46 -11.05 15.90
N CYS A 25 -11.69 -9.99 16.25
CA CYS A 25 -10.95 -9.96 17.51
C CYS A 25 -11.90 -9.87 18.71
N THR A 26 -11.71 -10.77 19.67
CA THR A 26 -12.46 -10.76 20.95
C THR A 26 -11.60 -10.28 22.11
N GLN A 27 -10.28 -10.23 21.91
CA GLN A 27 -9.32 -9.79 22.91
C GLN A 27 -8.60 -8.52 22.48
N ARG A 28 -8.30 -7.65 23.45
CA ARG A 28 -7.60 -6.37 23.23
C ARG A 28 -6.25 -6.56 22.54
N GLU A 29 -5.49 -7.58 22.91
CA GLU A 29 -4.16 -7.83 22.35
C GLU A 29 -4.23 -8.19 20.86
N GLN A 30 -5.16 -9.08 20.48
CA GLN A 30 -5.41 -9.43 19.08
C GLN A 30 -5.80 -8.19 18.26
N ALA A 31 -6.72 -7.37 18.80
CA ALA A 31 -7.16 -6.15 18.14
C ALA A 31 -6.01 -5.14 17.97
N LEU A 32 -5.11 -5.04 18.96
CA LEU A 32 -3.95 -4.16 18.90
C LEU A 32 -2.97 -4.61 17.80
N GLU A 33 -2.65 -5.89 17.71
CA GLU A 33 -1.74 -6.40 16.67
C GLU A 33 -2.34 -6.29 15.27
N ALA A 34 -3.65 -6.53 15.12
CA ALA A 34 -4.36 -6.30 13.86
C ALA A 34 -4.36 -4.82 13.48
N ALA A 35 -4.59 -3.90 14.42
CA ALA A 35 -4.53 -2.47 14.18
C ALA A 35 -3.12 -1.99 13.77
N LYS A 36 -2.06 -2.51 14.39
CA LYS A 36 -0.67 -2.23 13.98
C LYS A 36 -0.42 -2.70 12.55
N SER A 37 -0.85 -3.93 12.22
CA SER A 37 -0.72 -4.49 10.88
C SER A 37 -1.46 -3.64 9.83
N LEU A 38 -2.64 -3.11 10.18
CA LEU A 38 -3.40 -2.19 9.35
C LEU A 38 -2.65 -0.88 9.08
N MET A 39 -2.04 -0.28 10.11
CA MET A 39 -1.21 0.93 9.97
C MET A 39 0.01 0.69 9.07
N ILE A 40 0.65 -0.47 9.19
CA ILE A 40 1.79 -0.84 8.35
C ILE A 40 1.35 -0.96 6.88
N CYS A 41 0.25 -1.66 6.59
CA CYS A 41 -0.27 -1.80 5.24
C CYS A 41 -0.56 -0.42 4.63
N ASN A 42 -1.25 0.46 5.36
CA ASN A 42 -1.55 1.82 4.90
C ASN A 42 -0.28 2.63 4.59
N THR A 43 0.72 2.56 5.47
CA THR A 43 2.00 3.26 5.27
C THR A 43 2.71 2.78 4.01
N ARG A 44 2.74 1.46 3.78
CA ARG A 44 3.35 0.87 2.59
C ARG A 44 2.61 1.23 1.31
N ILE A 45 1.28 1.19 1.33
CA ILE A 45 0.45 1.61 0.18
C ILE A 45 0.76 3.05 -0.21
N MET A 46 0.77 3.98 0.74
CA MET A 46 1.12 5.39 0.48
C MET A 46 2.53 5.54 -0.10
N ALA A 47 3.51 4.85 0.48
CA ALA A 47 4.89 4.89 0.00
C ALA A 47 5.02 4.36 -1.44
N TYR A 48 4.40 3.22 -1.74
CA TYR A 48 4.43 2.64 -3.08
C TYR A 48 3.67 3.48 -4.11
N MET A 49 2.54 4.08 -3.74
CA MET A 49 1.82 5.01 -4.61
C MET A 49 2.65 6.26 -4.91
N SER A 50 3.34 6.79 -3.90
CA SER A 50 4.20 7.98 -4.05
C SER A 50 5.36 7.70 -5.01
N GLU A 51 6.03 6.55 -4.85
CA GLU A 51 7.12 6.15 -5.75
C GLU A 51 6.62 5.87 -7.17
N LEU A 52 5.48 5.19 -7.32
CA LEU A 52 4.86 4.96 -8.64
C LEU A 52 4.53 6.29 -9.34
N GLN A 53 4.00 7.26 -8.61
CA GLN A 53 3.70 8.59 -9.14
C GLN A 53 4.97 9.31 -9.60
N ARG A 54 6.04 9.30 -8.80
CA ARG A 54 7.34 9.90 -9.18
C ARG A 54 7.93 9.27 -10.44
N MET A 55 7.83 7.95 -10.58
CA MET A 55 8.27 7.25 -11.79
C MET A 55 7.48 7.69 -13.02
N LYS A 56 6.14 7.80 -12.91
CA LYS A 56 5.28 8.27 -14.01
C LYS A 56 5.61 9.70 -14.41
N GLU A 57 5.78 10.60 -13.44
CA GLU A 57 6.16 11.99 -13.69
C GLU A 57 7.53 12.11 -14.39
N ALA A 58 8.51 11.30 -13.97
CA ALA A 58 9.82 11.24 -14.62
C ALA A 58 9.72 10.76 -16.08
N GLN A 59 8.91 9.73 -16.34
CA GLN A 59 8.65 9.25 -17.71
C GLN A 59 7.98 10.32 -18.58
N VAL A 60 6.95 11.01 -18.07
CA VAL A 60 6.29 12.09 -18.80
C VAL A 60 7.27 13.23 -19.10
N ARG A 61 8.09 13.61 -18.11
CA ARG A 61 9.13 14.63 -18.28
C ARG A 61 10.13 14.25 -19.36
N GLN A 62 10.64 13.01 -19.34
CA GLN A 62 11.57 12.52 -20.37
C GLN A 62 10.94 12.51 -21.76
N ARG A 63 9.66 12.12 -21.90
CA ARG A 63 8.94 12.15 -23.18
C ARG A 63 8.77 13.57 -23.73
N ARG A 64 8.57 14.55 -22.85
CA ARG A 64 8.48 15.97 -23.22
C ARG A 64 9.83 16.53 -23.67
N VAL A 65 10.94 16.14 -23.05
CA VAL A 65 12.29 16.59 -23.43
C VAL A 65 12.75 16.00 -24.77
N ARG A 66 12.23 14.83 -25.15
CA ARG A 66 12.56 14.16 -26.43
C ARG A 66 11.70 14.60 -27.62
N ARG A 67 10.74 15.51 -27.41
CA ARG A 67 9.89 16.11 -28.44
C ARG A 67 10.30 17.56 -28.65
#